data_AF-G2H038-F1
#
_entry.id   AF-G2H038-F1
#
_cell.length_a   1.000
_cell.length_b   1.000
_cell.length_c   1.000
_cell.angle_alpha   90.00
_cell.angle_beta   90.00
_cell.angle_gamma   90.00
#
_symmetry.space_group_name_H-M   'P 1'
#
loop_
_entity.id
_entity.type
_entity.pdbx_description
1 polymer ?
#
loop_
_entity_poly.entity_id
_entity_poly.type
_entity_poly.pdbx_seq_one_letter_code
_entity_poly.pdbx_strand_id
1 'polypeptide(L)' 'MTEQNEKKKREYRLGNPLTLTEYTNRYRDRKKENNREMRLFIPIDLGNRFTEHCREIGKSRSEIVSNLIEDYIQSVCSTS' A
#
# COMPACT_ATOMS: atom_id res chain seq x y z
N MET A 1 32.06 -12.64 38.68
CA MET A 1 32.72 -11.79 37.68
C MET A 1 31.97 -11.96 36.37
N THR A 2 31.06 -11.05 36.03
CA THR A 2 30.24 -11.13 34.81
C THR A 2 30.77 -10.09 33.83
N GLU A 3 31.51 -10.54 32.81
CA GLU A 3 32.04 -9.70 31.74
C GLU A 3 30.88 -9.12 30.90
N GLN A 4 30.76 -7.80 30.90
CA GLN A 4 29.81 -7.08 30.05
C GLN A 4 30.40 -6.98 28.65
N ASN A 5 29.78 -7.67 27.69
CA ASN A 5 30.10 -7.59 26.29
C ASN A 5 29.68 -6.20 25.75
N GLU A 6 30.62 -5.27 25.69
CA GLU A 6 30.45 -3.95 25.04
C GLU A 6 30.25 -4.14 23.53
N LYS A 7 29.00 -4.41 23.13
CA LYS A 7 28.60 -4.33 21.72
C LYS A 7 28.76 -2.88 21.25
N LYS A 8 29.86 -2.58 20.56
CA LYS A 8 30.08 -1.29 19.88
C LYS A 8 28.83 -0.92 19.06
N LYS A 9 28.14 0.15 19.47
CA LYS A 9 27.04 0.74 18.70
C LYS A 9 27.60 1.13 17.33
N ARG A 10 26.98 0.62 16.27
CA ARG A 10 27.36 0.97 14.88
C ARG A 10 27.25 2.49 14.74
N GLU A 11 28.32 3.15 14.29
CA GLU A 11 28.28 4.56 13.92
C GLU A 11 27.29 4.72 12.76
N TYR A 12 26.16 5.34 13.05
CA TYR A 12 25.17 5.69 12.04
C TYR A 12 25.84 6.66 11.07
N ARG A 13 25.98 6.27 9.79
CA ARG A 13 26.55 7.14 8.76
C ARG A 13 25.68 8.39 8.66
N LEU A 14 26.30 9.52 8.94
CA LEU A 14 25.76 10.87 8.90
C LEU A 14 25.42 11.29 7.45
N GLY A 15 24.38 10.70 6.87
CA GLY A 15 23.62 11.31 5.78
C GLY A 15 22.33 11.88 6.37
N ASN A 16 21.77 12.93 5.78
CA ASN A 16 20.46 13.47 6.21
C ASN A 16 19.39 12.38 5.96
N PRO A 17 18.99 11.60 6.97
CA PRO A 17 18.11 10.47 6.73
C PRO A 17 16.74 11.01 6.39
N LEU A 18 16.09 10.43 5.37
CA LEU A 18 14.74 10.85 5.00
C LEU A 18 13.84 10.75 6.24
N THR A 19 13.16 11.84 6.53
CA THR A 19 12.08 11.85 7.50
C THR A 19 10.98 10.88 7.05
N LEU A 20 10.16 10.40 7.99
CA LEU A 20 9.03 9.53 7.68
C LEU A 20 8.10 10.13 6.60
N THR A 21 7.93 11.44 6.65
CA THR A 21 7.15 12.21 5.68
C THR A 21 7.78 12.17 4.29
N GLU A 22 9.08 12.45 4.18
CA GLU A 22 9.79 12.40 2.89
C GLU A 22 9.81 10.98 2.31
N TYR A 23 9.98 9.97 3.15
CA TYR A 23 9.89 8.57 2.74
C TYR A 23 8.50 8.24 2.19
N THR A 24 7.45 8.66 2.89
CA THR A 24 6.05 8.44 2.48
C THR A 24 5.74 9.16 1.17
N ASN A 25 6.20 10.39 1.01
CA ASN A 25 6.01 11.16 -0.22
C ASN A 25 6.74 10.50 -1.38
N ARG A 26 8.00 10.12 -1.21
CA ARG A 26 8.77 9.41 -2.24
C ARG A 26 8.13 8.09 -2.66
N TYR A 27 7.57 7.34 -1.70
CA TYR A 27 6.83 6.11 -2.00
C TYR A 27 5.56 6.39 -2.80
N ARG A 28 4.79 7.43 -2.42
CA ARG A 28 3.58 7.86 -3.14
C ARG A 28 3.90 8.34 -4.55
N ASP A 29 4.96 9.12 -4.72
CA ASP A 29 5.36 9.67 -6.02
C ASP A 29 5.74 8.55 -6.99
N ARG A 30 6.53 7.57 -6.54
CA ARG A 30 6.82 6.34 -7.32
C ARG A 30 5.56 5.57 -7.73
N LYS A 31 4.54 5.53 -6.85
CA LYS A 31 3.28 4.85 -7.16
C LYS A 31 2.45 5.62 -8.19
N LYS A 32 2.48 6.94 -8.17
CA LYS A 32 1.75 7.81 -9.10
C LYS A 32 2.24 7.73 -10.55
N GLU A 33 3.49 7.36 -10.77
CA GLU A 33 4.05 7.23 -12.13
C GLU A 33 3.23 6.26 -13.00
N ASN A 34 2.72 5.17 -12.42
CA ASN A 34 2.01 4.12 -13.16
C ASN A 34 0.59 3.86 -12.64
N ASN A 35 0.15 4.55 -11.58
CA ASN A 35 -1.15 4.30 -10.96
C ASN A 35 -1.86 5.63 -10.66
N ARG A 36 -3.16 5.66 -10.93
CA ARG A 36 -4.02 6.78 -10.52
C ARG A 36 -4.55 6.54 -9.11
N GLU A 37 -4.35 7.49 -8.19
CA GLU A 37 -4.94 7.44 -6.85
C GLU A 37 -6.46 7.70 -6.95
N MET A 38 -7.25 6.81 -6.35
CA MET A 38 -8.71 6.93 -6.28
C MET A 38 -9.14 6.92 -4.81
N ARG A 39 -9.84 7.98 -4.37
CA ARG A 39 -10.37 8.11 -3.00
C ARG A 39 -11.89 8.01 -3.05
N LEU A 40 -12.43 7.02 -2.38
CA LEU A 40 -13.86 6.72 -2.37
C LEU A 40 -14.30 6.47 -0.93
N PHE A 41 -15.56 6.76 -0.65
CA PHE A 41 -16.22 6.34 0.58
C PHE A 41 -17.15 5.17 0.26
N ILE A 42 -17.06 4.11 1.06
CA ILE A 42 -17.93 2.94 0.98
C ILE A 42 -18.49 2.66 2.38
N PRO A 43 -19.64 1.94 2.49
CA PRO A 43 -20.15 1.52 3.79
C PRO A 43 -19.12 0.74 4.59
N ILE A 44 -19.04 0.99 5.90
CA ILE A 44 -18.01 0.42 6.78
C ILE A 44 -18.03 -1.11 6.74
N ASP A 45 -19.22 -1.71 6.88
CA ASP A 45 -19.37 -3.17 6.88
C ASP A 45 -18.92 -3.79 5.55
N LEU A 46 -19.20 -3.12 4.44
CA LEU A 46 -18.75 -3.56 3.12
C LEU A 46 -17.23 -3.48 3.01
N GLY A 47 -16.62 -2.37 3.45
CA GLY A 47 -15.17 -2.20 3.43
C GLY A 47 -14.44 -3.22 4.31
N ASN A 48 -15.01 -3.56 5.46
CA ASN A 48 -14.48 -4.58 6.36
C ASN A 48 -14.53 -5.96 5.71
N ARG A 49 -15.71 -6.38 5.22
CA ARG A 49 -15.90 -7.65 4.52
C ARG A 49 -14.99 -7.78 3.30
N PHE A 50 -14.87 -6.71 2.50
CA PHE A 50 -13.98 -6.68 1.36
C PHE A 50 -12.51 -6.85 1.75
N THR A 51 -12.08 -6.17 2.82
CA THR A 51 -10.70 -6.26 3.31
C THR A 51 -10.38 -7.66 3.84
N GLU A 52 -11.31 -8.27 4.57
CA GLU A 52 -11.16 -9.64 5.07
C GLU A 52 -11.08 -10.64 3.92
N HIS A 53 -11.99 -10.56 2.96
CA HIS A 53 -11.99 -11.44 1.80
C HIS A 53 -10.70 -11.32 0.97
N CYS A 54 -10.20 -10.09 0.75
CA CYS A 54 -8.91 -9.88 0.07
C CYS A 54 -7.74 -10.57 0.80
N ARG A 55 -7.76 -10.58 2.15
CA ARG A 55 -6.73 -11.27 2.95
C ARG A 55 -6.83 -12.78 2.81
N GLU A 56 -8.04 -13.33 2.83
CA GLU A 56 -8.28 -14.77 2.67
C GLU A 56 -7.74 -15.31 1.35
N ILE A 57 -7.98 -14.58 0.25
CA ILE A 57 -7.53 -14.98 -1.09
C ILE A 57 -6.09 -14.55 -1.41
N GLY A 58 -5.41 -13.86 -0.48
CA GLY A 58 -4.03 -13.40 -0.65
C GLY A 58 -3.84 -12.32 -1.72
N LYS A 59 -4.89 -11.57 -2.07
CA LYS A 59 -4.83 -10.52 -3.11
C LYS A 59 -4.89 -9.12 -2.53
N SER A 60 -4.29 -8.18 -3.24
CA SER A 60 -4.33 -6.77 -2.81
C SER A 60 -5.68 -6.14 -3.12
N ARG A 61 -6.16 -5.26 -2.24
CA ARG A 61 -7.39 -4.49 -2.46
C ARG A 61 -7.36 -3.73 -3.80
N SER A 62 -6.22 -3.15 -4.14
CA SER A 62 -6.02 -2.44 -5.41
C SER A 62 -6.16 -3.35 -6.62
N GLU A 63 -5.63 -4.58 -6.55
CA GLU A 63 -5.75 -5.55 -7.64
C GLU A 63 -7.22 -5.93 -7.87
N ILE A 64 -7.95 -6.25 -6.81
CA ILE A 64 -9.37 -6.61 -6.93
C ILE A 64 -10.21 -5.42 -7.44
N VAL A 65 -9.98 -4.21 -6.91
CA VAL A 65 -10.70 -3.01 -7.39
C VAL A 65 -10.40 -2.72 -8.85
N SER A 66 -9.14 -2.85 -9.29
CA SER A 66 -8.79 -2.66 -10.70
C SER A 66 -9.54 -3.63 -11.61
N ASN A 67 -9.58 -4.91 -11.25
CA ASN A 67 -10.30 -5.93 -12.03
C ASN A 67 -11.81 -5.64 -12.06
N LEU A 68 -12.42 -5.28 -10.91
CA LEU A 68 -13.84 -4.93 -10.85
C LEU A 68 -14.18 -3.72 -11.74
N ILE A 69 -13.29 -2.72 -11.81
CA ILE A 69 -13.48 -1.56 -12.69
C ILE A 69 -13.39 -1.98 -14.15
N GLU A 70 -12.40 -2.80 -14.51
CA GLU A 70 -12.24 -3.31 -15.88
C GLU A 70 -13.44 -4.15 -16.32
N ASP A 71 -13.88 -5.10 -15.50
CA ASP A 71 -15.05 -5.94 -15.74
C ASP A 71 -16.32 -5.08 -15.92
N TYR A 72 -16.50 -4.07 -15.06
CA TYR A 72 -17.64 -3.14 -15.17
C TYR A 72 -17.61 -2.38 -16.50
N ILE A 73 -16.46 -1.81 -16.90
CA ILE A 73 -16.32 -1.11 -18.18
C ILE A 73 -16.63 -2.04 -19.35
N GLN A 74 -16.10 -3.26 -19.36
CA GLN A 74 -16.35 -4.24 -20.42
C GLN A 74 -17.83 -4.63 -20.52
N SER A 75 -18.50 -4.81 -19.37
CA SER A 75 -19.93 -5.15 -19.33
C SER A 75 -20.81 -4.06 -19.95
N VAL A 76 -20.50 -2.79 -19.66
CA VAL A 76 -21.25 -1.63 -20.17
C VAL A 76 -20.96 -1.38 -21.65
N CYS A 77 -19.71 -1.54 -22.10
CA CYS A 77 -19.32 -1.33 -23.49
C CYS A 77 -19.84 -2.43 -24.43
N SER A 78 -20.08 -3.65 -23.93
CA SER A 78 -20.65 -4.75 -24.72
C SER A 78 -22.17 -4.61 -24.94
N THR A 79 -22.81 -3.62 -24.31
CA THR A 79 -24.23 -3.30 -24.48
C THR A 79 -24.48 -2.08 -25.38
N SER A 80 -23.42 -1.50 -25.96
CA SER A 80 -23.47 -0.40 -26.96
C SER A 80 -22.98 -0.90 -28.32
#